data_AF-A0A1I1YW55-F1
#
_entry.id   AF-A0A1I1YW55-F1
#
_cell.length_a   1.000
_cell.length_b   1.000
_cell.length_c   1.000
_cell.angle_alpha   90.00
_cell.angle_beta   90.00
_cell.angle_gamma   90.00
#
_symmetry.space_group_name_H-M   'P 1'
#
loop_
_entity.id
_entity.type
_entity.pdbx_description
1 polymer ?
#
loop_
_entity_poly.entity_id
_entity_poly.type
_entity_poly.pdbx_seq_one_letter_code
_entity_poly.pdbx_strand_id
1 'polypeptide(L)'
;MLRLEPTLGHRNFVHKFPSNMPPGEALSVTIDGINKGLLDSNSLIIKPHKQPKQKRQARSTLVEMEFGQRVIVQELRVDLTTAEISVVGYLHSTVFLYPQLLVPRRSNLTTYYERKDKKKILHAYFQGPGHAFASIDRVFELYDRVYCVDTNTKVARNGSLIAVTTAITVTSKKIGDSAIHISSDNTIELVVTDPPPGNPEVHGIWMMLVHTWKNHPQLLQGKLAIITDTDLGKIKAWNARAEPFHDGHRLPNGVDIFYASADAGSEEFLPNQLMKTCDSLSTRKLREML
;
A
#
# COMPACT_ATOMS: atom_id res chain seq x y z
N MET A 1 14.21 -17.40 0.02
CA MET A 1 13.19 -16.61 -0.69
C MET A 1 12.50 -17.54 -1.68
N LEU A 2 11.19 -17.76 -1.52
CA LEU A 2 10.40 -18.65 -2.38
C LEU A 2 9.80 -17.83 -3.54
N ARG A 3 9.81 -18.37 -4.76
CA ARG A 3 9.26 -17.71 -5.96
C ARG A 3 8.14 -18.55 -6.57
N LEU A 4 6.98 -17.94 -6.77
CA LEU A 4 5.75 -18.60 -7.23
C LEU A 4 5.29 -18.05 -8.58
N GLU A 5 5.07 -18.95 -9.53
CA GLU A 5 4.49 -18.64 -10.84
C GLU A 5 3.12 -19.32 -10.97
N PRO A 6 2.00 -18.60 -10.82
CA PRO A 6 0.67 -19.17 -10.95
C PRO A 6 0.42 -19.68 -12.38
N THR A 7 -0.06 -20.92 -12.50
CA THR A 7 -0.60 -21.43 -13.78
C THR A 7 -2.09 -21.11 -13.88
N LEU A 8 -2.56 -20.79 -15.08
CA LEU A 8 -3.97 -20.53 -15.39
C LEU A 8 -4.81 -21.79 -15.04
N GLY A 9 -5.46 -21.80 -13.88
CA GLY A 9 -6.39 -22.86 -13.46
C GLY A 9 -6.33 -23.25 -11.99
N HIS A 10 -5.25 -22.94 -11.27
CA HIS A 10 -5.15 -23.23 -9.84
C HIS A 10 -5.45 -21.99 -9.01
N ARG A 11 -6.56 -22.04 -8.25
CA ARG A 11 -6.96 -20.95 -7.35
C ARG A 11 -6.21 -20.98 -6.02
N ASN A 12 -5.69 -22.14 -5.64
CA ASN A 12 -4.94 -22.34 -4.41
C ASN A 12 -3.57 -22.91 -4.75
N PHE A 13 -2.55 -22.30 -4.17
CA PHE A 13 -1.17 -22.76 -4.26
C PHE A 13 -0.70 -23.20 -2.87
N VAL A 14 -0.10 -24.39 -2.78
CA VAL A 14 0.46 -24.92 -1.54
C VAL A 14 1.91 -25.30 -1.78
N HIS A 15 2.83 -24.71 -1.02
CA HIS A 15 4.23 -25.12 -0.99
C HIS A 15 4.55 -25.78 0.34
N LYS A 16 5.04 -27.02 0.27
CA LYS A 16 5.53 -27.76 1.43
C LYS A 16 7.03 -27.58 1.56
N PHE A 17 7.48 -27.16 2.73
CA PHE A 17 8.89 -27.03 3.04
C PHE A 17 9.49 -28.37 3.46
N PRO A 18 10.80 -28.59 3.24
CA PRO A 18 11.49 -29.78 3.74
C PRO A 18 11.35 -29.93 5.25
N SER A 19 11.22 -31.18 5.74
CA SER A 19 11.08 -31.46 7.17
C SER A 19 12.30 -31.07 8.01
N ASN A 20 13.46 -30.91 7.37
CA ASN A 20 14.72 -30.47 7.98
C ASN A 20 14.97 -28.96 7.85
N MET A 21 13.97 -28.17 7.46
CA MET A 21 14.10 -26.71 7.38
C MET A 21 14.49 -26.12 8.75
N PRO A 22 15.55 -25.31 8.85
CA PRO A 22 15.96 -24.73 10.12
C PRO A 22 14.94 -23.70 10.62
N PRO A 23 14.81 -23.51 11.94
CA PRO A 23 13.91 -22.49 12.49
C PRO A 23 14.37 -21.07 12.14
N GLY A 24 13.43 -20.23 11.70
CA GLY A 24 13.67 -18.82 11.35
C GLY A 24 12.61 -17.88 11.91
N GLU A 25 12.88 -16.58 11.93
CA GLU A 25 11.97 -15.55 12.48
C GLU A 25 11.11 -14.86 11.41
N ALA A 26 11.43 -15.10 10.14
CA ALA A 26 10.77 -14.47 9.02
C ALA A 26 10.62 -15.43 7.84
N LEU A 27 9.60 -15.18 7.02
CA LEU A 27 9.35 -15.86 5.76
C LEU A 27 9.08 -14.84 4.66
N SER A 28 9.77 -14.99 3.53
CA SER A 28 9.56 -14.13 2.35
C SER A 28 9.13 -14.96 1.14
N VAL A 29 8.03 -14.55 0.53
CA VAL A 29 7.47 -15.13 -0.70
C VAL A 29 7.38 -14.06 -1.78
N THR A 30 7.78 -14.41 -3.00
CA THR A 30 7.57 -13.60 -4.19
C THR A 30 6.60 -14.31 -5.11
N ILE A 31 5.58 -13.59 -5.57
CA ILE A 31 4.57 -14.07 -6.49
C ILE A 31 4.70 -13.26 -7.77
N ASP A 32 5.00 -13.93 -8.88
CA ASP A 32 5.15 -13.31 -10.19
C ASP A 32 3.87 -13.42 -11.01
N GLY A 33 3.69 -12.49 -11.95
CA GLY A 33 2.64 -12.62 -12.96
C GLY A 33 1.22 -12.41 -12.42
N ILE A 34 1.05 -11.74 -11.28
CA ILE A 34 -0.27 -11.32 -10.80
C ILE A 34 -0.85 -10.30 -11.79
N ASN A 35 -1.69 -10.77 -12.72
CA ASN A 35 -2.49 -9.91 -13.60
C ASN A 35 -3.82 -9.62 -12.90
N LYS A 36 -3.91 -8.49 -12.19
CA LYS A 36 -5.20 -7.95 -11.76
C LYS A 36 -5.64 -6.83 -12.70
N GLY A 37 -6.90 -6.87 -13.09
CA GLY A 37 -7.60 -5.71 -13.64
C GLY A 37 -8.40 -5.06 -12.52
N LEU A 38 -8.50 -3.73 -12.54
CA LEU A 38 -9.41 -3.00 -11.68
C LEU A 38 -10.86 -3.39 -12.02
N LEU A 39 -11.77 -3.37 -11.05
CA LEU A 39 -13.19 -3.63 -11.27
C LEU A 39 -13.98 -2.31 -11.15
N ASP A 40 -15.01 -2.12 -11.97
CA ASP A 40 -15.94 -0.99 -11.85
C ASP A 40 -17.01 -1.23 -10.77
N SER A 41 -17.92 -0.26 -10.59
CA SER A 41 -19.03 -0.36 -9.64
C SER A 41 -19.97 -1.55 -9.88
N ASN A 42 -19.93 -2.15 -11.07
CA ASN A 42 -20.71 -3.32 -11.45
C ASN A 42 -19.88 -4.62 -11.38
N SER A 43 -18.69 -4.58 -10.76
CA SER A 43 -17.74 -5.70 -10.69
C SER A 43 -17.22 -6.17 -12.06
N LEU A 44 -17.31 -5.34 -13.09
CA LEU A 44 -16.73 -5.64 -14.41
C LEU A 44 -15.28 -5.18 -14.46
N ILE A 45 -14.42 -5.95 -15.10
CA ILE A 45 -13.02 -5.53 -15.33
C ILE A 45 -13.03 -4.20 -16.10
N ILE A 46 -12.50 -3.15 -15.47
CA ILE A 46 -12.21 -1.87 -16.10
C ILE A 46 -11.22 -2.14 -17.22
N LYS A 47 -11.75 -2.20 -18.44
CA LYS A 47 -10.90 -2.22 -19.63
C LYS A 47 -10.25 -0.84 -19.74
N PRO A 48 -8.92 -0.76 -19.85
CA PRO A 48 -8.28 0.52 -20.03
C PRO A 48 -8.83 1.19 -21.29
N HIS A 49 -9.22 2.45 -21.18
CA HIS A 49 -9.88 3.22 -22.25
C HIS A 49 -9.00 3.36 -23.51
N LYS A 50 -7.70 3.06 -23.39
CA LYS A 50 -6.73 2.92 -24.49
C LYS A 50 -5.86 1.70 -24.23
N GLN A 51 -5.58 0.92 -25.27
CA GLN A 51 -4.56 -0.11 -25.16
C GLN A 51 -3.21 0.55 -24.86
N PRO A 52 -2.42 -0.01 -23.92
CA PRO A 52 -1.11 0.55 -23.59
C PRO A 52 -0.23 0.49 -24.83
N LYS A 53 0.38 1.64 -25.19
CA LYS A 53 1.26 1.76 -26.36
C LYS A 53 2.53 0.88 -26.26
N GLN A 54 2.86 0.39 -25.07
CA GLN A 54 4.01 -0.47 -24.81
C GLN A 54 3.59 -1.73 -24.06
N LYS A 55 4.27 -2.84 -24.37
CA LYS A 55 4.12 -4.10 -23.64
C LYS A 55 4.51 -3.86 -22.17
N ARG A 56 3.57 -4.10 -21.26
CA ARG A 56 3.80 -3.93 -19.83
C ARG A 56 4.84 -4.94 -19.36
N GLN A 57 5.75 -4.50 -18.49
CA GLN A 57 6.72 -5.38 -17.86
C GLN A 57 6.02 -6.24 -16.81
N ALA A 58 6.46 -7.50 -16.68
CA ALA A 58 5.92 -8.42 -15.67
C ALA A 58 6.09 -7.82 -14.27
N ARG A 59 5.04 -7.95 -13.45
CA ARG A 59 5.03 -7.48 -12.06
C ARG A 59 5.29 -8.65 -11.12
N SER A 60 5.99 -8.34 -10.03
CA SER A 60 6.24 -9.27 -8.93
C SER A 60 5.74 -8.62 -7.64
N THR A 61 5.11 -9.42 -6.79
CA THR A 61 4.71 -9.02 -5.43
C THR A 61 5.55 -9.78 -4.42
N LEU A 62 6.33 -9.07 -3.63
CA LEU A 62 7.07 -9.60 -2.49
C LEU A 62 6.22 -9.41 -1.23
N VAL A 63 5.99 -10.49 -0.51
CA VAL A 63 5.38 -10.48 0.82
C VAL A 63 6.38 -11.00 1.83
N GLU A 64 6.67 -10.20 2.84
CA GLU A 64 7.57 -10.52 3.94
C GLU A 64 6.77 -10.64 5.22
N MET A 65 6.93 -11.74 5.95
CA MET A 65 6.21 -12.06 7.17
C MET A 65 7.22 -12.21 8.31
N GLU A 66 7.14 -11.35 9.32
CA GLU A 66 7.96 -11.41 10.54
C GLU A 66 7.11 -12.00 11.68
N PHE A 67 7.54 -13.11 12.30
CA PHE A 67 6.79 -13.79 13.36
C PHE A 67 7.15 -13.31 14.76
N GLY A 68 8.29 -12.64 14.93
CA GLY A 68 8.78 -12.15 16.23
C GLY A 68 9.29 -13.25 17.18
N GLN A 69 9.18 -14.51 16.78
CA GLN A 69 9.75 -15.68 17.41
C GLN A 69 10.24 -16.64 16.32
N ARG A 70 11.18 -17.53 16.67
CA ARG A 70 11.65 -18.56 15.74
C ARG A 70 10.54 -19.59 15.52
N VAL A 71 10.22 -19.86 14.26
CA VAL A 71 9.22 -20.84 13.82
C VAL A 71 9.84 -21.84 12.85
N ILE A 72 9.28 -23.05 12.82
CA ILE A 72 9.55 -24.04 11.79
C ILE A 72 8.32 -24.06 10.88
N VAL A 73 8.51 -23.63 9.63
CA VAL A 73 7.44 -23.59 8.63
C VAL A 73 7.37 -24.93 7.93
N GLN A 74 6.15 -25.47 7.81
CA GLN A 74 5.90 -26.72 7.09
C GLN A 74 5.17 -26.47 5.77
N GLU A 75 4.21 -25.56 5.75
CA GLU A 75 3.44 -25.24 4.54
C GLU A 75 3.22 -23.74 4.40
N LEU A 76 3.30 -23.25 3.17
CA LEU A 76 2.79 -21.94 2.75
C LEU A 76 1.58 -22.18 1.84
N ARG A 77 0.48 -21.50 2.10
CA ARG A 77 -0.74 -21.56 1.29
C ARG A 77 -1.03 -20.16 0.77
N VAL A 78 -1.28 -20.05 -0.53
CA VAL A 78 -1.68 -18.81 -1.19
C VAL A 78 -2.99 -19.06 -1.91
N ASP A 79 -4.05 -18.40 -1.48
CA ASP A 79 -5.33 -18.37 -2.20
C ASP A 79 -5.28 -17.19 -3.16
N LEU A 80 -5.24 -17.47 -4.47
CA LEU A 80 -5.17 -16.46 -5.53
C LEU A 80 -6.52 -15.80 -5.82
N THR A 81 -7.62 -16.34 -5.27
CA THR A 81 -8.96 -15.75 -5.34
C THR A 81 -9.09 -14.63 -4.32
N THR A 82 -8.76 -14.91 -3.07
CA THR A 82 -8.84 -13.96 -1.95
C THR A 82 -7.55 -13.15 -1.77
N ALA A 83 -6.48 -13.55 -2.44
CA ALA A 83 -5.11 -13.10 -2.24
C ALA A 83 -4.59 -13.31 -0.80
N GLU A 84 -5.18 -14.23 -0.03
CA GLU A 84 -4.73 -14.54 1.33
C GLU A 84 -3.51 -15.45 1.32
N ILE A 85 -2.56 -15.17 2.22
CA ILE A 85 -1.39 -15.98 2.47
C ILE A 85 -1.48 -16.54 3.89
N SER A 86 -1.47 -17.86 4.00
CA SER A 86 -1.49 -18.59 5.26
C SER A 86 -0.23 -19.43 5.42
N VAL A 87 0.31 -19.47 6.63
CA VAL A 87 1.54 -20.22 6.95
C VAL A 87 1.20 -21.26 8.01
N VAL A 88 1.51 -22.53 7.75
CA VAL A 88 1.33 -23.63 8.72
C VAL A 88 2.70 -24.09 9.20
N GLY A 89 2.83 -24.25 10.51
CA GLY A 89 4.07 -24.65 11.16
C GLY A 89 3.93 -24.64 12.67
N TYR A 90 5.03 -24.56 13.39
CA TYR A 90 5.02 -24.52 14.86
C TYR A 90 6.13 -23.63 15.40
N LEU A 91 5.96 -23.16 16.64
CA LEU A 91 6.99 -22.41 17.34
C LEU A 91 8.19 -23.32 17.60
N HIS A 92 9.40 -22.80 17.44
CA HIS A 92 10.59 -23.52 17.82
C HIS A 92 10.67 -23.61 19.34
N SER A 93 10.38 -24.78 19.89
CA SER A 93 10.26 -25.05 21.32
C SER A 93 10.93 -26.37 21.68
N THR A 94 11.31 -26.51 22.95
CA THR A 94 11.78 -27.78 23.53
C THR A 94 10.65 -28.78 23.74
N VAL A 95 9.40 -28.30 23.80
CA VAL A 95 8.19 -29.12 23.89
C VAL A 95 7.67 -29.40 22.48
N PHE A 96 7.21 -30.63 22.26
CA PHE A 96 6.53 -31.00 21.02
C PHE A 96 5.25 -30.18 20.86
N LEU A 97 5.12 -29.50 19.72
CA LEU A 97 3.92 -28.74 19.35
C LEU A 97 3.35 -29.30 18.06
N TYR A 98 2.03 -29.37 17.99
CA TYR A 98 1.35 -29.71 16.75
C TYR A 98 1.43 -28.53 15.76
N PRO A 99 1.50 -28.82 14.45
CA PRO A 99 1.40 -27.78 13.44
C PRO A 99 0.10 -26.98 13.56
N GLN A 100 0.22 -25.67 13.46
CA GLN A 100 -0.87 -24.70 13.58
C GLN A 100 -0.72 -23.60 12.53
N LEU A 101 -1.78 -22.81 12.35
CA LEU A 101 -1.71 -21.58 11.56
C LEU A 101 -0.83 -20.57 12.31
N LEU A 102 0.28 -20.16 11.68
CA LEU A 102 1.19 -19.16 12.20
C LEU A 102 0.71 -17.76 11.76
N VAL A 103 0.54 -16.89 12.74
CA VAL A 103 0.11 -15.51 12.53
C VAL A 103 1.35 -14.61 12.60
N PRO A 104 1.76 -13.96 11.50
CA PRO A 104 2.87 -13.02 11.55
C PRO A 104 2.57 -11.84 12.47
N ARG A 105 3.58 -11.41 13.21
CA ARG A 105 3.55 -10.16 13.98
C ARG A 105 3.47 -8.96 13.05
N ARG A 106 4.17 -9.02 11.90
CA ARG A 106 4.16 -7.99 10.86
C ARG A 106 4.19 -8.62 9.48
N SER A 107 3.44 -8.05 8.55
CA SER A 107 3.55 -8.32 7.13
C SER A 107 3.91 -7.04 6.35
N ASN A 108 4.81 -7.17 5.38
CA ASN A 108 5.10 -6.13 4.40
C ASN A 108 4.71 -6.66 3.02
N LEU A 109 4.16 -5.79 2.19
CA LEU A 109 3.85 -6.09 0.79
C LEU A 109 4.54 -5.05 -0.09
N THR A 110 5.24 -5.50 -1.13
CA THR A 110 5.85 -4.61 -2.13
C THR A 110 5.61 -5.17 -3.52
N THR A 111 4.99 -4.36 -4.38
CA THR A 111 4.84 -4.70 -5.79
C THR A 111 5.84 -3.92 -6.62
N TYR A 112 6.58 -4.61 -7.48
CA TYR A 112 7.65 -4.02 -8.27
C TYR A 112 7.78 -4.66 -9.64
N TYR A 113 8.64 -4.08 -10.47
CA TYR A 113 9.17 -4.70 -11.67
C TYR A 113 10.67 -4.44 -11.77
N GLU A 114 11.37 -5.34 -12.46
CA GLU A 114 12.82 -5.24 -12.65
C GLU A 114 13.16 -4.19 -13.70
N ARG A 115 14.09 -3.28 -13.38
CA ARG A 115 14.82 -2.45 -14.36
C ARG A 115 16.28 -2.88 -14.38
N LYS A 116 17.03 -2.37 -15.36
CA LYS A 116 18.45 -2.72 -15.58
C LYS A 116 19.30 -2.73 -14.30
N ASP A 117 19.13 -1.72 -13.43
CA ASP A 117 20.01 -1.52 -12.27
C ASP A 117 19.27 -1.54 -10.91
N LYS A 118 17.94 -1.49 -10.90
CA LYS A 118 17.14 -1.48 -9.67
C LYS A 118 15.70 -1.91 -9.90
N LYS A 119 15.05 -2.40 -8.85
CA LYS A 119 13.59 -2.59 -8.82
C LYS A 119 12.89 -1.24 -8.83
N LYS A 120 11.92 -1.04 -9.73
CA LYS A 120 10.97 0.08 -9.59
C LYS A 120 9.78 -0.42 -8.80
N ILE A 121 9.66 0.11 -7.58
CA ILE A 121 8.52 -0.14 -6.71
C ILE A 121 7.34 0.66 -7.24
N LEU A 122 6.21 -0.02 -7.42
CA LEU A 122 4.94 0.57 -7.82
C LEU A 122 4.17 1.06 -6.60
N HIS A 123 4.04 0.19 -5.61
CA HIS A 123 3.44 0.50 -4.32
C HIS A 123 4.02 -0.42 -3.25
N ALA A 124 4.00 0.06 -2.01
CA ALA A 124 4.48 -0.70 -0.86
C ALA A 124 3.65 -0.38 0.39
N TYR A 125 3.49 -1.41 1.19
CA TYR A 125 2.88 -1.39 2.51
C TYR A 125 3.81 -2.04 3.52
N PHE A 126 3.97 -1.38 4.67
CA PHE A 126 4.77 -1.88 5.77
C PHE A 126 3.93 -1.91 7.04
N GLN A 127 3.94 -3.06 7.72
CA GLN A 127 3.35 -3.31 9.05
C GLN A 127 1.87 -3.73 9.11
N GLY A 128 1.46 -4.74 8.33
CA GLY A 128 0.20 -5.45 8.57
C GLY A 128 0.25 -6.31 9.83
N PRO A 129 -0.59 -6.05 10.85
CA PRO A 129 -0.76 -7.01 11.93
C PRO A 129 -1.55 -8.23 11.42
N GLY A 130 -1.08 -9.42 11.76
CA GLY A 130 -1.85 -10.65 11.71
C GLY A 130 -1.93 -11.32 10.33
N HIS A 131 -2.44 -10.63 9.32
CA HIS A 131 -2.70 -11.24 8.00
C HIS A 131 -1.68 -10.82 6.95
N ALA A 132 -1.30 -11.78 6.11
CA ALA A 132 -0.47 -11.55 4.95
C ALA A 132 -1.34 -11.66 3.69
N PHE A 133 -1.29 -10.65 2.83
CA PHE A 133 -2.01 -10.64 1.57
C PHE A 133 -1.02 -10.53 0.41
N ALA A 134 -1.35 -11.13 -0.73
CA ALA A 134 -0.64 -11.01 -2.00
C ALA A 134 -1.12 -9.81 -2.84
N SER A 135 -2.06 -9.01 -2.32
CA SER A 135 -2.69 -7.91 -3.04
C SER A 135 -2.87 -6.71 -2.13
N ILE A 136 -2.38 -5.54 -2.58
CA ILE A 136 -2.49 -4.28 -1.84
C ILE A 136 -3.94 -3.89 -1.58
N ASP A 137 -4.86 -4.21 -2.49
CA ASP A 137 -6.27 -3.83 -2.34
C ASP A 137 -6.89 -4.52 -1.10
N ARG A 138 -6.54 -5.79 -0.85
CA ARG A 138 -6.98 -6.53 0.36
C ARG A 138 -6.42 -5.92 1.64
N VAL A 139 -5.26 -5.27 1.58
CA VAL A 139 -4.69 -4.57 2.74
C VAL A 139 -5.59 -3.41 3.15
N PHE A 140 -6.24 -2.73 2.21
CA PHE A 140 -7.14 -1.61 2.53
C PHE A 140 -8.37 -2.04 3.34
N GLU A 141 -8.76 -3.31 3.32
CA GLU A 141 -9.84 -3.83 4.20
C GLU A 141 -9.48 -3.79 5.69
N LEU A 142 -8.20 -3.64 6.02
CA LEU A 142 -7.76 -3.48 7.40
C LEU A 142 -7.96 -2.05 7.93
N TYR A 143 -8.38 -1.12 7.06
CA TYR A 143 -8.51 0.29 7.33
C TYR A 143 -9.97 0.73 7.16
N ASP A 144 -10.42 1.56 8.08
CA ASP A 144 -11.76 2.14 8.03
C ASP A 144 -11.84 3.21 6.94
N ARG A 145 -10.72 3.89 6.66
CA ARG A 145 -10.62 4.94 5.64
C ARG A 145 -9.25 4.96 4.99
N VAL A 146 -9.25 5.33 3.71
CA VAL A 146 -8.04 5.51 2.91
C VAL A 146 -8.02 6.92 2.37
N TYR A 147 -6.90 7.62 2.56
CA TYR A 147 -6.60 8.91 1.94
C TYR A 147 -5.50 8.71 0.92
N CYS A 148 -5.65 9.25 -0.28
CA CYS A 148 -4.55 9.41 -1.20
C CYS A 148 -4.17 10.88 -1.22
N VAL A 149 -2.92 11.20 -0.89
CA VAL A 149 -2.46 12.57 -0.73
C VAL A 149 -1.25 12.80 -1.63
N ASP A 150 -1.35 13.86 -2.41
CA ASP A 150 -0.29 14.37 -3.27
C ASP A 150 -0.16 15.87 -3.07
N THR A 151 1.04 16.42 -3.25
CA THR A 151 1.26 17.85 -3.17
C THR A 151 2.17 18.29 -4.32
N ASN A 152 1.76 19.34 -5.03
CA ASN A 152 2.52 19.90 -6.14
C ASN A 152 2.90 21.35 -5.83
N THR A 153 4.13 21.72 -6.18
CA THR A 153 4.66 23.06 -5.90
C THR A 153 5.09 23.79 -7.17
N LYS A 154 4.91 25.12 -7.20
CA LYS A 154 5.42 25.98 -8.28
C LYS A 154 5.59 27.42 -7.82
N VAL A 155 6.64 28.07 -8.33
CA VAL A 155 6.90 29.49 -8.09
C VAL A 155 5.98 30.33 -8.96
N ALA A 156 5.24 31.25 -8.34
CA ALA A 156 4.36 32.21 -8.98
C ALA A 156 5.13 33.40 -9.57
N ARG A 157 4.46 34.20 -10.42
CA ARG A 157 5.08 35.36 -11.10
C ARG A 157 5.61 36.42 -10.12
N ASN A 158 5.00 36.52 -8.94
CA ASN A 158 5.41 37.44 -7.87
C ASN A 158 6.58 36.90 -7.02
N GLY A 159 7.10 35.71 -7.33
CA GLY A 159 8.22 35.08 -6.62
C GLY A 159 7.81 34.17 -5.45
N SER A 160 6.54 34.15 -5.03
CA SER A 160 6.09 33.26 -3.96
C SER A 160 6.04 31.80 -4.42
N LEU A 161 6.40 30.87 -3.54
CA LEU A 161 6.25 29.44 -3.76
C LEU A 161 4.82 29.03 -3.40
N ILE A 162 4.06 28.49 -4.34
CA ILE A 162 2.71 27.97 -4.09
C ILE A 162 2.81 26.44 -3.99
N ALA A 163 2.28 25.88 -2.91
CA ALA A 163 2.05 24.45 -2.74
C ALA A 163 0.55 24.15 -2.75
N VAL A 164 0.14 23.16 -3.52
CA VAL A 164 -1.23 22.66 -3.57
C VAL A 164 -1.24 21.20 -3.18
N THR A 165 -1.90 20.89 -2.06
CA THR A 165 -2.14 19.53 -1.59
C THR A 165 -3.53 19.09 -1.99
N THR A 166 -3.63 17.95 -2.68
CA THR A 166 -4.90 17.27 -2.93
C THR A 166 -4.96 15.99 -2.12
N ALA A 167 -6.08 15.78 -1.42
CA ALA A 167 -6.40 14.52 -0.77
C ALA A 167 -7.72 13.94 -1.27
N ILE A 168 -7.67 12.75 -1.87
CA ILE A 168 -8.86 11.99 -2.25
C ILE A 168 -9.18 11.04 -1.10
N THR A 169 -10.40 11.12 -0.58
CA THR A 169 -10.89 10.20 0.46
C THR A 169 -11.61 9.04 -0.19
N VAL A 170 -11.26 7.84 0.24
CA VAL A 170 -11.72 6.60 -0.34
C VAL A 170 -12.23 5.67 0.77
N THR A 171 -13.39 5.07 0.53
CA THR A 171 -13.93 3.98 1.34
C THR A 171 -13.83 2.67 0.58
N SER A 172 -13.34 1.63 1.26
CA SER A 172 -13.31 0.26 0.73
C SER A 172 -14.39 -0.58 1.37
N LYS A 173 -15.23 -1.22 0.55
CA LYS A 173 -16.23 -2.19 0.99
C LYS A 173 -16.01 -3.50 0.25
N LYS A 174 -15.82 -4.58 1.00
CA LYS A 174 -15.75 -5.94 0.43
C LYS A 174 -17.08 -6.28 -0.27
N ILE A 175 -17.00 -6.74 -1.53
CA ILE A 175 -18.13 -7.29 -2.29
C ILE A 175 -17.83 -8.76 -2.58
N GLY A 176 -18.57 -9.66 -1.93
CA GLY A 176 -18.32 -11.09 -2.01
C GLY A 176 -16.91 -11.46 -1.54
N ASP A 177 -16.34 -12.55 -2.04
CA ASP A 177 -15.02 -13.05 -1.60
C ASP A 177 -13.83 -12.51 -2.40
N SER A 178 -14.09 -11.94 -3.58
CA SER A 178 -13.04 -11.65 -4.57
C SER A 178 -12.90 -10.18 -4.94
N ALA A 179 -13.87 -9.33 -4.58
CA ALA A 179 -13.93 -7.95 -5.05
C ALA A 179 -13.98 -6.96 -3.88
N ILE A 180 -13.45 -5.76 -4.15
CA ILE A 180 -13.52 -4.62 -3.26
C ILE A 180 -14.13 -3.49 -4.06
N HIS A 181 -15.25 -2.98 -3.57
CA HIS A 181 -15.80 -1.73 -4.05
C HIS A 181 -15.12 -0.57 -3.38
N ILE A 182 -14.66 0.35 -4.22
CA ILE A 182 -13.91 1.51 -3.80
C ILE A 182 -14.71 2.72 -4.28
N SER A 183 -15.24 3.48 -3.33
CA SER A 183 -15.91 4.76 -3.62
C SER A 183 -15.02 5.92 -3.18
N SER A 184 -14.95 6.94 -4.02
CA SER A 184 -14.41 8.25 -3.64
C SER A 184 -15.53 9.08 -3.04
N ASP A 185 -15.39 9.46 -1.77
CA ASP A 185 -16.44 10.17 -1.05
C ASP A 185 -16.26 11.69 -1.16
N ASN A 186 -15.01 12.16 -1.16
CA ASN A 186 -14.70 13.58 -1.14
C ASN A 186 -13.28 13.88 -1.65
N THR A 187 -13.06 15.09 -2.12
CA THR A 187 -11.73 15.63 -2.45
C THR A 187 -11.46 16.88 -1.61
N ILE A 188 -10.33 16.92 -0.95
CA ILE A 188 -9.84 18.08 -0.18
C ILE A 188 -8.71 18.72 -0.98
N GLU A 189 -8.80 20.01 -1.25
CA GLU A 189 -7.73 20.81 -1.85
C GLU A 189 -7.27 21.88 -0.86
N LEU A 190 -6.00 21.87 -0.50
CA LEU A 190 -5.39 22.87 0.38
C LEU A 190 -4.32 23.64 -0.40
N VAL A 191 -4.29 24.95 -0.21
CA VAL A 191 -3.30 25.84 -0.85
C VAL A 191 -2.51 26.55 0.22
N VAL A 192 -1.19 26.50 0.11
CA VAL A 192 -0.26 27.20 1.00
C VAL A 192 0.66 28.05 0.14
N THR A 193 0.73 29.34 0.46
CA THR A 193 1.73 30.26 -0.10
C THR A 193 2.93 30.31 0.83
N ASP A 194 4.11 30.17 0.26
CA ASP A 194 5.41 30.12 0.94
C ASP A 194 5.43 29.08 2.08
N PRO A 195 5.21 27.77 1.76
CA PRO A 195 5.22 26.72 2.76
C PRO A 195 6.57 26.66 3.49
N PRO A 196 6.59 26.17 4.75
CA PRO A 196 7.83 26.01 5.50
C PRO A 196 8.89 25.23 4.72
N PRO A 197 10.19 25.51 4.93
CA PRO A 197 11.25 24.76 4.28
C PRO A 197 11.18 23.28 4.66
N GLY A 198 11.41 22.39 3.69
CA GLY A 198 11.38 20.94 3.91
C GLY A 198 10.70 20.20 2.77
N ASN A 199 10.17 19.01 3.09
CA ASN A 199 9.42 18.19 2.16
C ASN A 199 7.95 18.68 2.09
N PRO A 200 7.52 19.30 0.97
CA PRO A 200 6.17 19.86 0.87
C PRO A 200 5.08 18.78 0.99
N GLU A 201 5.38 17.52 0.66
CA GLU A 201 4.39 16.45 0.64
C GLU A 201 4.10 15.96 2.05
N VAL A 202 5.15 15.85 2.88
CA VAL A 202 5.01 15.59 4.32
C VAL A 202 4.24 16.71 4.99
N HIS A 203 4.53 17.97 4.65
CA HIS A 203 3.79 19.12 5.16
C HIS A 203 2.32 19.10 4.69
N GLY A 204 2.06 18.76 3.43
CA GLY A 204 0.72 18.63 2.87
C GLY A 204 -0.11 17.57 3.58
N ILE A 205 0.46 16.39 3.83
CA ILE A 205 -0.19 15.32 4.62
C ILE A 205 -0.53 15.84 6.03
N TRP A 206 0.40 16.53 6.68
CA TRP A 206 0.15 17.12 8.00
C TRP A 206 -1.00 18.14 7.96
N MET A 207 -1.00 19.04 6.98
CA MET A 207 -2.06 20.03 6.81
C MET A 207 -3.41 19.38 6.51
N MET A 208 -3.45 18.30 5.74
CA MET A 208 -4.65 17.49 5.51
C MET A 208 -5.17 16.91 6.82
N LEU A 209 -4.31 16.31 7.65
CA LEU A 209 -4.70 15.76 8.94
C LEU A 209 -5.23 16.84 9.89
N VAL A 210 -4.56 17.99 9.98
CA VAL A 210 -4.99 19.13 10.81
C VAL A 210 -6.32 19.70 10.32
N HIS A 211 -6.49 19.87 9.01
CA HIS A 211 -7.74 20.33 8.41
C HIS A 211 -8.89 19.36 8.72
N THR A 212 -8.65 18.06 8.53
CA THR A 212 -9.66 17.02 8.79
C THR A 212 -10.01 16.95 10.27
N TRP A 213 -9.02 17.07 11.18
CA TRP A 213 -9.27 17.11 12.62
C TRP A 213 -10.16 18.27 13.03
N LYS A 214 -9.92 19.47 12.47
CA LYS A 214 -10.68 20.67 12.81
C LYS A 214 -12.11 20.65 12.26
N ASN A 215 -12.27 20.23 11.01
CA ASN A 215 -13.55 20.37 10.29
C ASN A 215 -14.40 19.10 10.33
N HIS A 216 -13.75 17.93 10.37
CA HIS A 216 -14.39 16.63 10.23
C HIS A 216 -13.71 15.55 11.10
N PRO A 217 -13.60 15.72 12.43
CA PRO A 217 -12.85 14.81 13.31
C PRO A 217 -13.33 13.36 13.25
N GLN A 218 -14.62 13.13 12.94
CA GLN A 218 -15.19 11.79 12.73
C GLN A 218 -14.54 11.02 11.57
N LEU A 219 -13.91 11.72 10.61
CA LEU A 219 -13.19 11.09 9.50
C LEU A 219 -11.79 10.61 9.90
N LEU A 220 -11.31 10.97 11.10
CA LEU A 220 -10.04 10.48 11.64
C LEU A 220 -10.21 9.40 12.71
N GLN A 221 -11.43 8.92 12.93
CA GLN A 221 -11.69 7.80 13.84
C GLN A 221 -11.35 6.47 13.17
N GLY A 222 -10.84 5.52 13.95
CA GLY A 222 -10.49 4.18 13.47
C GLY A 222 -9.08 4.09 12.88
N LYS A 223 -8.88 3.10 12.01
CA LYS A 223 -7.62 2.88 11.27
C LYS A 223 -7.64 3.62 9.94
N LEU A 224 -6.62 4.44 9.70
CA LEU A 224 -6.46 5.25 8.50
C LEU A 224 -5.23 4.81 7.71
N ALA A 225 -5.39 4.63 6.41
CA ALA A 225 -4.28 4.49 5.48
C ALA A 225 -4.08 5.81 4.72
N ILE A 226 -2.85 6.27 4.61
CA ILE A 226 -2.48 7.45 3.81
C ILE A 226 -1.52 7.00 2.72
N ILE A 227 -1.98 7.04 1.47
CA ILE A 227 -1.20 6.74 0.27
C ILE A 227 -0.52 8.02 -0.19
N THR A 228 0.79 7.96 -0.44
CA THR A 228 1.62 9.05 -0.95
C THR A 228 2.79 8.47 -1.74
N ASP A 229 3.47 9.26 -2.57
CA ASP A 229 4.70 8.85 -3.26
C ASP A 229 5.98 9.36 -2.56
N THR A 230 5.85 10.00 -1.41
CA THR A 230 6.99 10.63 -0.72
C THR A 230 7.77 9.67 0.20
N ASP A 231 9.09 9.87 0.28
CA ASP A 231 9.97 9.35 1.34
C ASP A 231 9.83 7.84 1.68
N LEU A 232 9.74 6.98 0.64
CA LEU A 232 9.59 5.52 0.78
C LEU A 232 10.50 4.89 1.86
N GLY A 233 11.76 5.34 1.95
CA GLY A 233 12.73 4.83 2.93
C GLY A 233 12.38 5.09 4.39
N LYS A 234 11.57 6.12 4.69
CA LYS A 234 11.17 6.49 6.06
C LYS A 234 9.85 5.87 6.49
N ILE A 235 9.02 5.42 5.55
CA ILE A 235 7.66 4.91 5.83
C ILE A 235 7.68 3.80 6.89
N LYS A 236 8.64 2.86 6.83
CA LYS A 236 8.74 1.78 7.83
C LYS A 236 8.98 2.35 9.25
N ALA A 237 9.80 3.39 9.39
CA ALA A 237 10.09 4.03 10.66
C ALA A 237 8.91 4.89 11.15
N TRP A 238 8.23 5.60 10.24
CA TRP A 238 7.01 6.35 10.53
C TRP A 238 5.88 5.44 11.02
N ASN A 239 5.60 4.35 10.31
CA ASN A 239 4.60 3.35 10.71
C ASN A 239 5.04 2.62 12.00
N ALA A 240 6.34 2.47 12.28
CA ALA A 240 6.79 1.96 13.58
C ALA A 240 6.62 2.98 14.72
N ARG A 241 6.29 4.23 14.38
CA ARG A 241 6.34 5.40 15.27
C ARG A 241 7.72 5.50 15.91
N ALA A 242 8.77 5.08 15.21
CA ALA A 242 10.15 5.10 15.68
C ALA A 242 10.79 6.48 15.48
N GLU A 243 10.41 7.14 14.39
CA GLU A 243 10.91 8.46 14.01
C GLU A 243 9.75 9.48 13.87
N PRO A 244 10.01 10.77 14.10
CA PRO A 244 9.07 11.83 13.77
C PRO A 244 8.68 11.82 12.29
N PHE A 245 7.39 12.06 12.03
CA PHE A 245 6.83 12.27 10.71
C PHE A 245 6.94 13.73 10.27
N HIS A 246 6.51 14.67 11.11
CA HIS A 246 6.48 16.11 10.81
C HIS A 246 6.78 16.94 12.07
N ASP A 247 7.73 17.88 11.99
CA ASP A 247 8.12 18.82 13.07
C ASP A 247 8.21 18.18 14.49
N GLY A 248 8.91 17.05 14.60
CA GLY A 248 9.08 16.34 15.88
C GLY A 248 7.89 15.47 16.31
N HIS A 249 6.75 15.58 15.63
CA HIS A 249 5.55 14.78 15.88
C HIS A 249 5.62 13.44 15.15
N ARG A 250 5.29 12.36 15.86
CA ARG A 250 5.12 11.02 15.27
C ARG A 250 3.72 10.87 14.69
N LEU A 251 3.53 9.90 13.80
CA LEU A 251 2.19 9.55 13.32
C LEU A 251 1.28 9.15 14.50
N PRO A 252 0.01 9.58 14.51
CA PRO A 252 -0.96 9.09 15.48
C PRO A 252 -1.12 7.57 15.42
N ASN A 253 -1.53 6.99 16.54
CA ASN A 253 -1.90 5.57 16.59
C ASN A 253 -3.08 5.31 15.64
N GLY A 254 -3.00 4.23 14.86
CA GLY A 254 -4.03 3.88 13.87
C GLY A 254 -3.83 4.53 12.50
N VAL A 255 -2.83 5.40 12.31
CA VAL A 255 -2.54 6.03 11.00
C VAL A 255 -1.27 5.44 10.39
N ASP A 256 -1.40 4.77 9.26
CA ASP A 256 -0.27 4.17 8.54
C ASP A 256 -0.08 4.80 7.16
N ILE A 257 1.18 4.99 6.77
CA ILE A 257 1.58 5.53 5.47
C ILE A 257 1.86 4.38 4.50
N PHE A 258 1.40 4.55 3.27
CA PHE A 258 1.54 3.64 2.14
C PHE A 258 2.26 4.38 1.01
N TYR A 259 3.18 3.69 0.36
CA TYR A 259 3.81 4.23 -0.84
C TYR A 259 3.02 3.81 -2.08
N ALA A 260 2.81 4.73 -3.01
CA ALA A 260 2.40 4.42 -4.37
C ALA A 260 2.95 5.44 -5.36
N SER A 261 3.34 5.01 -6.56
CA SER A 261 3.87 5.88 -7.62
C SER A 261 2.77 6.30 -8.61
N ALA A 262 2.71 7.59 -8.97
CA ALA A 262 1.82 8.07 -10.03
C ALA A 262 2.28 7.64 -11.44
N ASP A 263 3.58 7.36 -11.63
CA ASP A 263 4.20 7.10 -12.93
C ASP A 263 3.72 5.83 -13.63
N ALA A 264 3.39 4.80 -12.85
CA ALA A 264 3.17 3.45 -13.37
C ALA A 264 2.20 2.67 -12.49
N GLY A 265 1.51 1.68 -13.06
CA GLY A 265 0.59 0.81 -12.33
C GLY A 265 -0.83 1.39 -12.14
N SER A 266 -1.11 2.61 -12.61
CA SER A 266 -2.43 3.25 -12.48
C SER A 266 -3.58 2.55 -13.22
N GLU A 267 -3.27 1.65 -14.14
CA GLU A 267 -4.26 0.82 -14.85
C GLU A 267 -4.41 -0.58 -14.23
N GLU A 268 -3.63 -0.89 -13.19
CA GLU A 268 -3.50 -2.23 -12.57
C GLU A 268 -3.88 -2.20 -11.08
N PHE A 269 -3.51 -1.13 -10.39
CA PHE A 269 -3.56 -1.04 -8.94
C PHE A 269 -4.23 0.25 -8.51
N LEU A 270 -5.16 0.14 -7.57
CA LEU A 270 -5.89 1.28 -7.04
C LEU A 270 -4.96 2.37 -6.46
N PRO A 271 -3.95 2.07 -5.61
CA PRO A 271 -3.12 3.11 -5.02
C PRO A 271 -2.46 4.00 -6.09
N ASN A 272 -1.97 3.39 -7.16
CA ASN A 272 -1.32 4.08 -8.27
C ASN A 272 -2.32 4.90 -9.10
N GLN A 273 -3.56 4.40 -9.26
CA GLN A 273 -4.63 5.14 -9.90
C GLN A 273 -5.00 6.39 -9.09
N LEU A 274 -5.16 6.25 -7.78
CA LEU A 274 -5.48 7.36 -6.88
C LEU A 274 -4.36 8.41 -6.90
N MET A 275 -3.09 7.99 -6.86
CA MET A 275 -1.95 8.92 -6.94
C MET A 275 -1.97 9.70 -8.25
N LYS A 276 -2.20 9.05 -9.39
CA LYS A 276 -2.30 9.72 -10.70
C LYS A 276 -3.46 10.72 -10.76
N THR A 277 -4.58 10.40 -10.13
CA THR A 277 -5.71 11.32 -10.02
C THR A 277 -5.37 12.51 -9.12
N CYS A 278 -4.75 12.28 -7.95
CA CYS A 278 -4.33 13.36 -7.06
C CYS A 278 -3.34 14.31 -7.75
N ASP A 279 -2.31 13.78 -8.41
CA ASP A 279 -1.34 14.58 -9.18
C ASP A 279 -2.02 15.44 -10.25
N SER A 280 -2.96 14.86 -10.99
CA SER A 280 -3.73 15.58 -12.02
C SER A 280 -4.56 16.73 -11.43
N LEU A 281 -5.20 16.50 -10.29
CA LEU A 281 -6.01 17.50 -9.58
C LEU A 281 -5.13 18.61 -8.99
N SER A 282 -4.06 18.25 -8.28
CA SER A 282 -3.07 19.20 -7.73
C SER A 282 -2.47 20.05 -8.82
N THR A 283 -2.07 19.45 -9.95
CA THR A 283 -1.53 20.16 -11.12
C THR A 283 -2.55 21.12 -11.74
N ARG A 284 -3.81 20.70 -11.88
CA ARG A 284 -4.87 21.55 -12.42
C ARG A 284 -5.08 22.77 -11.52
N LYS A 285 -5.24 22.53 -10.22
CA LYS A 285 -5.46 23.58 -9.23
C LYS A 285 -4.28 24.55 -9.15
N LEU A 286 -3.06 24.04 -9.23
CA LEU A 286 -1.86 24.87 -9.28
C LEU A 286 -1.83 25.78 -10.52
N ARG A 287 -2.31 25.32 -11.68
CA ARG A 287 -2.44 26.17 -12.89
C ARG A 287 -3.48 27.27 -12.75
N GLU A 288 -4.54 27.07 -11.96
CA GLU A 288 -5.55 28.10 -11.69
C GLU A 288 -5.01 29.24 -10.80
N MET A 289 -3.93 28.97 -10.05
CA MET A 289 -3.34 29.89 -9.07
C MET A 289 -2.14 30.70 -9.62
N LEU A 290 -1.72 30.48 -10.87
CA LEU A 290 -0.48 31.02 -11.48
C LEU A 290 -0.75 31.92 -12.68
#